data_AF-A0A0C2WCG2-F1
#
_entry.id   AF-A0A0C2WCG2-F1
#
_cell.length_a   1.000
_cell.length_b   1.000
_cell.length_c   1.000
_cell.angle_alpha   90.00
_cell.angle_beta   90.00
_cell.angle_gamma   90.00
#
_symmetry.space_group_name_H-M   'P 1'
#
loop_
_entity.id
_entity.type
_entity.pdbx_description
1 polymer ?
#
loop_
_entity_poly.entity_id
_entity_poly.type
_entity_poly.pdbx_seq_one_letter_code
_entity_poly.pdbx_strand_id
1 'polypeptide(L)'
;MCTWPFPVHEVPLTQFGTLVQGFEPYMSGPTDILSIRTNTGDVDSETGNFTIPDLLLGAWSEADQANRYFVVMECAKSQSMSNARDAVKRQVAMHPAIVMAVIINVTESPRYSSPREGSGAWTRFTNNSAEILTMKEFMDLCTPSEKFPREISVLDHSWCSIKDIEYHVWLKRQDQETINFDNPNITEYTSGVSRHRFKSINSLIHFGQFFLDSMTEVRSMMNEGFKRVNGLLQGLCKENAADANTSSLEGFQLQFPENGTPSFEKFEKKVDISFKEQAYLRFRIWFMKCFRGQKRRNDGILESEGGERGAGNSRKSKRNK
;
A
#
# COMPACT_ATOMS: atom_id res chain seq x y z
N MET A 1 3.36 13.67 -11.93
CA MET A 1 2.88 12.36 -12.43
C MET A 1 2.28 11.63 -11.24
N CYS A 2 0.96 11.37 -11.25
CA CYS A 2 0.36 10.45 -10.28
C CYS A 2 0.92 9.05 -10.56
N THR A 3 1.83 8.58 -9.70
CA THR A 3 2.22 7.17 -9.67
C THR A 3 1.04 6.40 -9.11
N TRP A 4 0.48 5.48 -9.89
CA TRP A 4 -0.51 4.52 -9.40
C TRP A 4 -0.02 3.88 -8.10
N PRO A 5 -0.88 3.71 -7.08
CA PRO A 5 -0.45 3.14 -5.83
C PRO A 5 0.12 1.74 -6.06
N PHE A 6 1.25 1.47 -5.42
CA PHE A 6 1.91 0.19 -5.55
C PHE A 6 1.20 -0.87 -4.69
N PRO A 7 1.23 -2.16 -5.05
CA PRO A 7 0.55 -3.20 -4.27
C PRO A 7 0.86 -3.19 -2.77
N VAL A 8 2.14 -3.04 -2.37
CA VAL A 8 2.51 -2.98 -0.94
C VAL A 8 2.08 -1.69 -0.22
N HIS A 9 1.70 -0.63 -0.96
CA HIS A 9 1.08 0.57 -0.40
C HIS A 9 -0.39 0.31 -0.03
N GLU A 10 -1.10 -0.45 -0.87
CA GLU A 10 -2.54 -0.70 -0.72
C GLU A 10 -2.88 -1.78 0.30
N VAL A 11 -1.97 -2.74 0.55
CA VAL A 11 -2.26 -3.85 1.48
C VAL A 11 -2.66 -3.37 2.87
N PRO A 12 -1.91 -2.47 3.53
CA PRO A 12 -2.30 -1.97 4.85
C PRO A 12 -3.66 -1.29 4.86
N LEU A 13 -3.93 -0.46 3.85
CA LEU A 13 -5.19 0.28 3.70
C LEU A 13 -6.37 -0.68 3.51
N THR A 14 -6.22 -1.65 2.61
CA THR A 14 -7.24 -2.67 2.31
C THR A 14 -7.57 -3.52 3.52
N GLN A 15 -6.55 -3.88 4.32
CA GLN A 15 -6.76 -4.66 5.53
C GLN A 15 -7.47 -3.88 6.62
N PHE A 16 -7.12 -2.61 6.79
CA PHE A 16 -7.84 -1.72 7.69
C PHE A 16 -9.30 -1.58 7.23
N GLY A 17 -9.53 -1.38 5.92
CA GLY A 17 -10.88 -1.37 5.35
C GLY A 17 -11.66 -2.66 5.62
N THR A 18 -11.02 -3.83 5.49
CA THR A 18 -11.64 -5.12 5.82
C THR A 18 -11.97 -5.25 7.30
N LEU A 19 -11.09 -4.74 8.19
CA LEU A 19 -11.37 -4.69 9.62
C LEU A 19 -12.66 -3.91 9.82
N VAL A 20 -12.74 -2.68 9.31
CA VAL A 20 -13.90 -1.80 9.51
C VAL A 20 -15.18 -2.34 8.83
N GLN A 21 -15.10 -3.00 7.68
CA GLN A 21 -16.27 -3.67 7.07
C GLN A 21 -16.88 -4.75 7.96
N GLY A 22 -16.08 -5.41 8.80
CA GLY A 22 -16.57 -6.33 9.81
C GLY A 22 -17.50 -5.71 10.87
N PHE A 23 -17.58 -4.37 10.92
CA PHE A 23 -18.37 -3.60 11.89
C PHE A 23 -19.76 -3.21 11.39
N GLU A 24 -19.97 -3.14 10.07
CA GLU A 24 -21.24 -2.77 9.46
C GLU A 24 -22.45 -3.56 10.03
N PRO A 25 -22.36 -4.88 10.30
CA PRO A 25 -23.49 -5.65 10.81
C PRO A 25 -23.87 -5.35 12.28
N TYR A 26 -22.95 -4.77 13.07
CA TYR A 26 -23.17 -4.52 14.50
C TYR A 26 -23.75 -3.13 14.78
N MET A 27 -23.77 -2.26 13.76
CA MET A 27 -24.47 -0.98 13.79
C MET A 27 -25.98 -1.23 13.58
N SER A 28 -26.66 -1.77 14.59
CA SER A 28 -28.12 -1.92 14.58
C SER A 28 -28.79 -0.55 14.78
N GLY A 29 -29.23 0.06 13.68
CA GLY A 29 -29.74 1.44 13.57
C GLY A 29 -29.72 1.84 12.10
N PRO A 30 -29.99 3.10 11.70
CA PRO A 30 -29.98 3.43 10.28
C PRO A 30 -28.60 3.12 9.72
N THR A 31 -28.58 2.18 8.78
CA THR A 31 -27.41 1.57 8.14
C THR A 31 -26.54 2.56 7.34
N ASP A 32 -26.78 3.85 7.51
CA ASP A 32 -26.26 4.93 6.67
C ASP A 32 -25.32 5.88 7.45
N ILE A 33 -25.06 5.61 8.74
CA ILE A 33 -24.23 6.50 9.57
C ILE A 33 -22.73 6.19 9.39
N LEU A 34 -22.28 4.94 9.27
CA LEU A 34 -20.84 4.67 9.18
C LEU A 34 -20.32 4.89 7.75
N SER A 35 -19.25 5.66 7.59
CA SER A 35 -18.63 5.89 6.29
C SER A 35 -17.12 5.63 6.34
N ILE A 36 -16.68 4.56 5.66
CA ILE A 36 -15.27 4.36 5.35
C ILE A 36 -15.00 5.08 4.04
N ARG A 37 -14.08 6.05 4.05
CA ARG A 37 -13.67 6.76 2.85
C ARG A 37 -12.21 6.46 2.57
N THR A 38 -11.95 5.90 1.39
CA THR A 38 -10.59 5.67 0.89
C THR A 38 -10.36 6.58 -0.30
N ASN A 39 -9.17 7.17 -0.41
CA ASN A 39 -8.76 7.94 -1.58
C ASN A 39 -9.72 9.06 -2.02
N THR A 40 -10.52 9.63 -1.10
CA THR A 40 -11.36 10.80 -1.40
C THR A 40 -10.65 12.03 -0.89
N GLY A 41 -10.32 12.94 -1.79
CA GLY A 41 -9.74 14.22 -1.41
C GLY A 41 -10.70 14.99 -0.52
N ASP A 42 -10.19 15.49 0.59
CA ASP A 42 -10.90 16.51 1.35
C ASP A 42 -10.39 17.88 0.93
N VAL A 43 -11.32 18.80 0.77
CA VAL A 43 -11.00 20.18 0.37
C VAL A 43 -10.94 20.98 1.65
N ASP A 44 -9.75 21.50 1.94
CA ASP A 44 -9.63 22.54 2.94
C ASP A 44 -10.48 23.74 2.49
N SER A 45 -11.58 24.00 3.18
CA SER A 45 -12.51 25.08 2.85
C SER A 45 -11.92 26.46 3.07
N GLU A 46 -10.88 26.58 3.92
CA GLU A 46 -10.21 27.84 4.22
C GLU A 46 -9.08 28.13 3.23
N THR A 47 -8.30 27.12 2.85
CA THR A 47 -7.14 27.32 1.96
C THR A 47 -7.38 26.91 0.50
N GLY A 48 -8.47 26.20 0.22
CA GLY A 48 -8.75 25.59 -1.09
C GLY A 48 -7.77 24.48 -1.47
N ASN A 49 -6.88 24.07 -0.56
CA ASN A 49 -5.90 23.03 -0.82
C ASN A 49 -6.53 21.65 -0.66
N PHE A 50 -6.24 20.78 -1.63
CA PHE A 50 -6.61 19.38 -1.55
C PHE A 50 -5.55 18.62 -0.77
N THR A 51 -5.95 17.93 0.29
CA THR A 51 -5.15 16.85 0.83
C THR A 51 -5.98 15.57 0.76
N ILE A 52 -5.39 14.54 0.16
CA ILE A 52 -6.02 13.25 -0.03
C ILE A 52 -5.30 12.31 0.93
N PRO A 53 -5.84 12.04 2.12
CA PRO A 53 -5.32 10.97 2.94
C PRO A 53 -5.58 9.65 2.23
N ASP A 54 -4.70 8.67 2.46
CA ASP A 54 -4.90 7.34 1.87
C ASP A 54 -6.20 6.69 2.39
N LEU A 55 -6.51 6.89 3.68
CA LEU A 55 -7.75 6.40 4.29
C LEU A 55 -8.24 7.30 5.43
N LEU A 56 -9.55 7.56 5.43
CA LEU A 56 -10.29 8.15 6.54
C LEU A 56 -11.40 7.21 7.02
N LEU A 57 -11.53 7.10 8.34
CA LEU A 57 -12.69 6.47 8.97
C LEU A 57 -13.55 7.56 9.60
N GLY A 58 -14.81 7.60 9.23
CA GLY A 58 -15.76 8.53 9.82
C GLY A 58 -17.17 7.99 9.87
N ALA A 59 -18.07 8.87 10.25
CA ALA A 59 -19.49 8.62 10.24
C ALA A 59 -20.24 9.89 9.81
N TRP A 60 -21.32 9.71 9.07
CA TRP A 60 -22.27 10.75 8.74
C TRP A 60 -23.01 11.23 9.98
N SER A 61 -22.95 12.53 10.22
CA SER A 61 -23.73 13.25 11.22
C SER A 61 -24.95 13.86 10.54
N GLU A 62 -26.16 13.50 10.98
CA GLU A 62 -27.38 14.12 10.45
C GLU A 62 -27.49 15.58 10.92
N ALA A 63 -27.08 15.84 12.17
CA ALA A 63 -27.04 17.18 12.75
C ALA A 63 -26.14 18.15 11.96
N ASP A 64 -24.97 17.67 11.52
CA ASP A 64 -24.01 18.52 10.79
C ASP A 64 -24.19 18.44 9.26
N GLN A 65 -25.05 17.53 8.78
CA GLN A 65 -25.15 17.14 7.36
C GLN A 65 -23.77 16.92 6.71
N ALA A 66 -22.86 16.27 7.45
CA ALA A 66 -21.48 16.10 7.04
C ALA A 66 -20.86 14.82 7.65
N ASN A 67 -19.74 14.36 7.08
CA ASN A 67 -18.96 13.30 7.72
C ASN A 67 -18.10 13.87 8.85
N ARG A 68 -18.14 13.22 10.00
CA ARG A 68 -17.23 13.43 11.12
C ARG A 68 -16.18 12.32 11.11
N TYR A 69 -14.91 12.66 10.89
CA TYR A 69 -13.82 11.70 10.80
C TYR A 69 -13.15 11.48 12.16
N PHE A 70 -12.81 10.22 12.45
CA PHE A 70 -12.26 9.78 13.73
C PHE A 70 -10.86 9.16 13.60
N VAL A 71 -10.53 8.61 12.43
CA VAL A 71 -9.22 8.02 12.14
C VAL A 71 -8.71 8.53 10.80
N VAL A 72 -7.43 8.87 10.76
CA VAL A 72 -6.68 9.08 9.52
C VAL A 72 -5.55 8.06 9.43
N MET A 73 -5.34 7.50 8.25
CA MET A 73 -4.26 6.59 7.96
C MET A 73 -3.54 7.01 6.67
N GLU A 74 -2.21 6.97 6.72
CA GLU A 74 -1.33 7.29 5.60
C GLU A 74 -0.26 6.20 5.44
N CYS A 75 0.01 5.79 4.21
CA CYS A 75 1.03 4.82 3.86
C CYS A 75 2.22 5.51 3.19
N ALA A 76 3.25 5.81 3.98
CA ALA A 76 4.46 6.44 3.49
C ALA A 76 5.33 5.43 2.71
N LYS A 77 5.17 5.40 1.39
CA LYS A 77 6.04 4.58 0.51
C LYS A 77 6.75 5.38 -0.57
N SER A 78 5.97 6.09 -1.38
CA SER A 78 6.48 6.96 -2.46
C SER A 78 6.92 8.33 -1.93
N GLN A 79 6.53 8.66 -0.70
CA GLN A 79 6.85 9.90 0.00
C GLN A 79 7.71 9.66 1.24
N SER A 80 8.37 10.71 1.73
CA SER A 80 9.12 10.64 2.98
C SER A 80 8.17 10.54 4.18
N MET A 81 8.66 9.95 5.28
CA MET A 81 7.93 9.93 6.55
C MET A 81 7.56 11.33 7.06
N SER A 82 8.43 12.34 6.81
CA SER A 82 8.12 13.73 7.15
C SER A 82 6.91 14.25 6.38
N ASN A 83 6.87 14.02 5.06
CA ASN A 83 5.77 14.48 4.23
C ASN A 83 4.45 13.80 4.62
N ALA A 84 4.49 12.49 4.90
CA ALA A 84 3.33 11.75 5.41
C ALA A 84 2.84 12.32 6.74
N ARG A 85 3.77 12.61 7.66
CA ARG A 85 3.44 13.23 8.95
C ARG A 85 2.84 14.62 8.80
N ASP A 86 3.35 15.45 7.90
CA ASP A 86 2.81 16.79 7.64
C ASP A 86 1.44 16.73 6.95
N ALA A 87 1.19 15.72 6.10
CA ALA A 87 -0.14 15.46 5.55
C ALA A 87 -1.14 15.06 6.64
N VAL A 88 -0.76 14.12 7.50
CA VAL A 88 -1.58 13.68 8.64
C VAL A 88 -1.84 14.81 9.63
N LYS A 89 -0.85 15.65 9.96
CA LYS A 89 -1.02 16.84 10.82
C LYS A 89 -2.09 17.78 10.26
N ARG A 90 -2.07 18.03 8.94
CA ARG A 90 -3.08 18.87 8.28
C ARG A 90 -4.47 18.27 8.38
N GLN A 91 -4.60 16.96 8.16
CA GLN A 91 -5.88 16.24 8.29
C GLN A 91 -6.44 16.32 9.71
N VAL A 92 -5.60 16.12 10.73
CA VAL A 92 -6.00 16.26 12.13
C VAL A 92 -6.43 17.69 12.47
N ALA A 93 -5.76 18.70 11.91
CA ALA A 93 -6.15 20.10 12.10
C ALA A 93 -7.52 20.42 11.47
N MET A 94 -7.80 19.88 10.28
CA MET A 94 -9.09 20.06 9.60
C MET A 94 -10.24 19.28 10.23
N HIS A 95 -9.94 18.17 10.92
CA HIS A 95 -10.94 17.30 11.53
C HIS A 95 -10.62 17.06 13.02
N PRO A 96 -11.03 17.98 13.92
CA PRO A 96 -10.75 17.89 15.35
C PRO A 96 -11.34 16.66 16.05
N ALA A 97 -12.30 15.99 15.43
CA ALA A 97 -12.87 14.73 15.92
C ALA A 97 -11.95 13.52 15.73
N ILE A 98 -10.84 13.67 14.98
CA ILE A 98 -9.85 12.60 14.82
C ILE A 98 -9.20 12.31 16.18
N VAL A 99 -9.32 11.05 16.60
CA VAL A 99 -8.76 10.53 17.85
C VAL A 99 -7.59 9.58 17.65
N MET A 100 -7.39 9.09 16.43
CA MET A 100 -6.29 8.21 16.09
C MET A 100 -5.68 8.58 14.73
N ALA A 101 -4.37 8.65 14.68
CA ALA A 101 -3.61 8.82 13.44
C ALA A 101 -2.63 7.66 13.28
N VAL A 102 -2.57 7.09 12.07
CA VAL A 102 -1.70 5.96 11.76
C VAL A 102 -0.84 6.29 10.54
N ILE A 103 0.48 6.12 10.66
CA ILE A 103 1.38 6.19 9.51
C ILE A 103 2.08 4.85 9.37
N ILE A 104 2.06 4.31 8.15
CA ILE A 104 2.68 3.04 7.80
C ILE A 104 3.82 3.34 6.83
N ASN A 105 5.04 3.33 7.32
CA ASN A 105 6.23 3.63 6.55
C ASN A 105 6.81 2.35 5.94
N VAL A 106 6.79 2.26 4.60
CA VAL A 106 7.33 1.12 3.84
C VAL A 106 8.66 1.56 3.22
N THR A 107 9.77 1.16 3.83
CA THR A 107 11.10 1.56 3.38
C THR A 107 11.64 0.58 2.35
N GLU A 108 11.94 1.06 1.14
CA GLU A 108 12.71 0.31 0.15
C GLU A 108 14.21 0.60 0.25
N SER A 109 15.04 -0.45 0.29
CA SER A 109 16.51 -0.30 0.27
C SER A 109 17.20 -1.55 -0.30
N PRO A 110 17.84 -1.47 -1.48
CA PRO A 110 17.97 -0.29 -2.33
C PRO A 110 16.64 0.09 -2.98
N ARG A 111 16.48 1.37 -3.32
CA ARG A 111 15.37 1.82 -4.17
C ARG A 111 15.48 1.16 -5.54
N TYR A 112 14.34 0.80 -6.12
CA TYR A 112 14.33 0.22 -7.45
C TYR A 112 14.94 1.15 -8.50
N SER A 113 15.74 0.55 -9.37
CA SER A 113 16.21 1.14 -10.61
C SER A 113 15.99 0.11 -11.72
N SER A 114 15.70 0.56 -12.94
CA SER A 114 15.54 -0.37 -14.05
C SER A 114 16.85 -1.09 -14.40
N PRO A 115 16.81 -2.32 -14.94
CA PRO A 115 17.99 -2.99 -15.45
C PRO A 115 18.79 -2.12 -16.39
N ARG A 116 20.12 -2.09 -16.21
CA ARG A 116 21.05 -1.39 -17.11
C ARG A 116 21.16 -2.14 -18.43
N GLU A 117 21.28 -1.42 -19.54
CA GLU A 117 21.56 -2.02 -20.83
C GLU A 117 22.85 -2.87 -20.77
N GLY A 118 22.80 -4.07 -21.36
CA GLY A 118 23.89 -5.05 -21.31
C GLY A 118 24.04 -5.84 -20.00
N SER A 119 23.28 -5.51 -18.94
CA SER A 119 23.24 -6.33 -17.72
C SER A 119 22.69 -7.74 -17.99
N GLY A 120 22.92 -8.69 -17.08
CA GLY A 120 22.42 -10.07 -17.20
C GLY A 120 20.91 -10.14 -17.44
N ALA A 121 20.13 -9.43 -16.61
CA ALA A 121 18.69 -9.28 -16.78
C ALA A 121 18.32 -8.65 -18.13
N TRP A 122 18.98 -7.56 -18.53
CA TRP A 122 18.71 -6.90 -19.82
C TRP A 122 18.94 -7.84 -21.01
N THR A 123 20.12 -8.44 -21.08
CA THR A 123 20.53 -9.34 -22.19
C THR A 123 19.60 -10.55 -22.28
N ARG A 124 19.29 -11.17 -21.14
CA ARG A 124 18.41 -12.35 -21.09
C ARG A 124 17.00 -12.04 -21.56
N PHE A 125 16.39 -10.93 -21.13
CA PHE A 125 15.04 -10.55 -21.56
C PHE A 125 15.01 -9.98 -22.98
N THR A 126 16.08 -9.34 -23.45
CA THR A 126 16.21 -8.89 -24.85
C THR A 126 16.18 -10.09 -25.81
N ASN A 127 16.95 -11.14 -25.49
CA ASN A 127 17.07 -12.34 -26.32
C ASN A 127 15.79 -13.22 -26.33
N ASN A 128 14.87 -13.01 -25.38
CA ASN A 128 13.58 -13.73 -25.30
C ASN A 128 12.39 -12.76 -25.34
N SER A 129 12.53 -11.63 -26.03
CA SER A 129 11.57 -10.51 -26.00
C SER A 129 10.24 -10.76 -26.73
N ALA A 130 10.03 -11.94 -27.30
CA ALA A 130 8.85 -12.25 -28.10
C ALA A 130 7.55 -12.20 -27.28
N GLU A 131 7.59 -12.67 -26.03
CA GLU A 131 6.45 -12.68 -25.13
C GLU A 131 6.87 -12.23 -23.73
N ILE A 132 6.01 -11.44 -23.11
CA ILE A 132 6.18 -11.03 -21.72
C ILE A 132 5.90 -12.23 -20.82
N LEU A 133 6.82 -12.52 -19.90
CA LEU A 133 6.61 -13.60 -18.94
C LEU A 133 5.37 -13.34 -18.09
N THR A 134 4.65 -14.40 -17.75
CA THR A 134 3.63 -14.39 -16.70
C THR A 134 4.28 -14.19 -15.32
N MET A 135 3.47 -13.86 -14.31
CA MET A 135 3.97 -13.71 -12.93
C MET A 135 4.62 -14.99 -12.43
N LYS A 136 4.04 -16.15 -12.76
CA LYS A 136 4.56 -17.45 -12.36
C LYS A 136 5.94 -17.68 -12.96
N GLU A 137 6.08 -17.55 -14.28
CA GLU A 137 7.36 -17.75 -14.98
C GLU A 137 8.43 -16.76 -14.51
N PHE A 138 8.07 -15.51 -14.26
CA PHE A 138 8.99 -14.52 -13.69
C PHE A 138 9.45 -14.93 -12.28
N MET A 139 8.53 -15.42 -11.44
CA MET A 139 8.85 -15.86 -10.08
C MET A 139 9.67 -17.16 -10.05
N ASP A 140 9.51 -18.04 -11.03
CA ASP A 140 10.32 -19.25 -11.18
C ASP A 140 11.79 -18.94 -11.49
N LEU A 141 12.10 -17.72 -11.96
CA LEU A 141 13.46 -17.21 -12.17
C LEU A 141 14.05 -16.52 -10.92
N CYS A 142 13.28 -16.36 -9.85
CA CYS A 142 13.75 -15.70 -8.63
C CYS A 142 14.83 -16.53 -7.95
N THR A 143 15.92 -15.87 -7.58
CA THR A 143 16.90 -16.46 -6.68
C THR A 143 16.32 -16.44 -5.26
N PRO A 144 16.20 -17.59 -4.57
CA PRO A 144 15.74 -17.58 -3.18
C PRO A 144 16.69 -16.77 -2.31
N SER A 145 16.19 -15.72 -1.66
CA SER A 145 16.90 -15.06 -0.57
C SER A 145 16.39 -15.61 0.76
N GLU A 146 17.26 -16.26 1.53
CA GLU A 146 16.96 -16.73 2.88
C GLU A 146 17.16 -15.63 3.95
N LYS A 147 17.65 -14.45 3.56
CA LYS A 147 18.06 -13.39 4.47
C LYS A 147 17.21 -12.14 4.29
N PHE A 148 16.93 -11.50 5.41
CA PHE A 148 16.40 -10.14 5.45
C PHE A 148 17.56 -9.14 5.19
N PRO A 149 17.37 -8.06 4.40
CA PRO A 149 16.11 -7.49 3.88
C PRO A 149 15.42 -8.33 2.80
N ARG A 150 14.10 -8.18 2.69
CA ARG A 150 13.27 -8.93 1.75
C ARG A 150 13.52 -8.42 0.33
N GLU A 151 14.23 -9.18 -0.49
CA GLU A 151 14.57 -8.84 -1.88
C GLU A 151 14.01 -9.87 -2.85
N ILE A 152 13.39 -9.43 -3.94
CA ILE A 152 13.11 -10.25 -5.13
C ILE A 152 14.14 -9.88 -6.18
N SER A 153 15.08 -10.79 -6.38
CA SER A 153 16.12 -10.68 -7.40
C SER A 153 15.89 -11.74 -8.48
N VAL A 154 15.91 -11.30 -9.74
CA VAL A 154 15.82 -12.18 -10.91
C VAL A 154 16.96 -11.80 -11.83
N LEU A 155 17.82 -12.77 -12.17
CA LEU A 155 18.98 -12.58 -13.05
C LEU A 155 19.91 -11.45 -12.55
N ASP A 156 20.26 -11.52 -11.26
CA ASP A 156 21.12 -10.57 -10.55
C ASP A 156 20.61 -9.12 -10.53
N HIS A 157 19.30 -8.94 -10.75
CA HIS A 157 18.65 -7.64 -10.66
C HIS A 157 17.61 -7.60 -9.56
N SER A 158 17.76 -6.65 -8.63
CA SER A 158 16.78 -6.35 -7.57
C SER A 158 15.53 -5.68 -8.13
N TRP A 159 14.46 -6.44 -8.34
CA TRP A 159 13.18 -5.92 -8.82
C TRP A 159 12.37 -5.27 -7.70
N CYS A 160 12.51 -5.75 -6.47
CA CYS A 160 11.91 -5.13 -5.29
C CYS A 160 12.75 -5.46 -4.07
N SER A 161 12.97 -4.48 -3.20
CA SER A 161 13.66 -4.70 -1.92
C SER A 161 12.98 -3.87 -0.84
N ILE A 162 12.34 -4.53 0.12
CA ILE A 162 11.74 -3.89 1.30
C ILE A 162 12.65 -4.15 2.49
N LYS A 163 13.12 -3.06 3.08
CA LYS A 163 13.94 -3.06 4.27
C LYS A 163 13.10 -3.23 5.54
N ASP A 164 12.01 -2.50 5.65
CA ASP A 164 11.12 -2.56 6.83
C ASP A 164 9.74 -2.00 6.50
N ILE A 165 8.77 -2.38 7.32
CA ILE A 165 7.44 -1.79 7.40
C ILE A 165 7.25 -1.34 8.85
N GLU A 166 7.25 -0.03 9.06
CA GLU A 166 7.15 0.60 10.38
C GLU A 166 5.76 1.19 10.55
N TYR A 167 5.11 0.86 11.67
CA TYR A 167 3.85 1.44 12.07
C TYR A 167 4.11 2.52 13.10
N HIS A 168 3.45 3.64 12.95
CA HIS A 168 3.43 4.72 13.91
C HIS A 168 1.98 5.05 14.22
N VAL A 169 1.61 5.00 15.49
CA VAL A 169 0.23 5.23 15.94
C VAL A 169 0.26 6.36 16.95
N TRP A 170 -0.58 7.37 16.76
CA TRP A 170 -0.81 8.45 17.71
C TRP A 170 -2.28 8.46 18.15
N LEU A 171 -2.50 8.76 19.42
CA LEU A 171 -3.82 8.92 20.01
C LEU A 171 -4.03 10.32 20.59
N LYS A 172 -5.22 10.87 20.39
CA LYS A 172 -5.67 12.13 21.02
C LYS A 172 -6.04 11.86 22.48
N ARG A 173 -5.45 12.56 23.44
CA ARG A 173 -5.86 12.46 24.86
C ARG A 173 -7.25 13.09 25.08
N GLN A 174 -7.91 12.68 26.16
CA GLN A 174 -9.24 13.21 26.53
C GLN A 174 -9.20 14.71 26.90
N ASP A 175 -8.08 15.19 27.43
CA ASP A 175 -7.87 16.59 27.84
C ASP A 175 -7.22 17.47 26.75
N GLN A 176 -6.98 16.92 25.56
CA GLN A 176 -6.41 17.65 24.44
C GLN A 176 -7.46 17.94 23.36
N GLU A 177 -7.34 19.09 22.72
CA GLU A 177 -8.16 19.44 21.55
C GLU A 177 -7.70 18.70 20.28
N THR A 178 -6.43 18.30 20.19
CA THR A 178 -5.83 17.70 19.00
C THR A 178 -4.74 16.67 19.35
N ILE A 179 -4.33 15.86 18.37
CA ILE A 179 -3.25 14.89 18.53
C ILE A 179 -1.91 15.64 18.66
N ASN A 180 -1.19 15.40 19.75
CA ASN A 180 0.17 15.91 19.91
C ASN A 180 1.19 15.01 19.17
N PHE A 181 1.60 15.44 17.99
CA PHE A 181 2.61 14.73 17.22
C PHE A 181 4.03 14.96 17.71
N ASP A 182 4.35 16.12 18.28
CA ASP A 182 5.73 16.59 18.46
C ASP A 182 6.35 16.19 19.79
N ASN A 183 5.53 15.99 20.82
CA ASN A 183 6.00 15.49 22.12
C ASN A 183 4.98 14.55 22.77
N PRO A 184 4.64 13.42 22.12
CA PRO A 184 3.67 12.48 22.68
C PRO A 184 4.30 11.70 23.85
N ASN A 185 3.50 11.42 24.88
CA ASN A 185 3.89 10.45 25.89
C ASN A 185 3.74 9.00 25.38
N ILE A 186 4.29 8.03 26.10
CA ILE A 186 4.21 6.59 25.74
C ILE A 186 2.76 6.06 25.64
N THR A 187 1.80 6.72 26.30
CA THR A 187 0.37 6.39 26.22
C THR A 187 -0.34 7.02 25.01
N GLU A 188 0.34 7.91 24.31
CA GLU A 188 -0.18 8.72 23.20
C GLU A 188 0.49 8.37 21.87
N TYR A 189 1.64 7.68 21.92
CA TYR A 189 2.39 7.28 20.74
C TYR A 189 3.10 5.95 20.97
N THR A 190 3.06 5.09 19.96
CA THR A 190 3.93 3.93 19.84
C THR A 190 4.34 3.74 18.40
N SER A 191 5.43 3.02 18.22
CA SER A 191 5.85 2.54 16.92
C SER A 191 6.38 1.12 17.00
N GLY A 192 6.10 0.34 15.97
CA GLY A 192 6.54 -1.04 15.87
C GLY A 192 6.97 -1.35 14.45
N VAL A 193 7.99 -2.19 14.34
CA VAL A 193 8.48 -2.64 13.03
C VAL A 193 8.07 -4.07 12.82
N SER A 194 7.33 -4.31 11.74
CA SER A 194 7.03 -5.69 11.36
C SER A 194 8.25 -6.30 10.66
N ARG A 195 8.92 -7.24 11.34
CA ARG A 195 10.11 -7.96 10.83
C ARG A 195 10.01 -9.50 10.92
N HIS A 196 8.82 -10.07 11.07
CA HIS A 196 8.74 -11.47 11.53
C HIS A 196 8.98 -12.59 10.50
N ARG A 197 9.96 -13.44 10.86
CA ARG A 197 10.19 -14.88 10.57
C ARG A 197 10.50 -15.32 9.11
N PHE A 198 11.78 -15.47 8.81
CA PHE A 198 12.27 -16.73 8.24
C PHE A 198 13.18 -17.42 9.27
N LYS A 199 12.86 -18.66 9.61
CA LYS A 199 13.59 -19.50 10.56
C LYS A 199 14.97 -19.84 9.96
N SER A 200 16.02 -19.11 10.32
CA SER A 200 17.30 -19.78 10.51
C SER A 200 17.25 -20.39 11.92
N ILE A 201 17.20 -21.71 11.98
CA ILE A 201 16.92 -22.48 13.21
C ILE A 201 18.01 -22.32 14.29
N ASN A 202 19.14 -21.64 14.02
CA ASN A 202 20.30 -21.73 14.90
C ASN A 202 20.83 -20.44 15.55
N SER A 203 20.19 -19.26 15.44
CA SER A 203 20.85 -18.04 16.00
C SER A 203 20.05 -16.98 16.78
N LEU A 204 18.72 -17.04 16.97
CA LEU A 204 18.00 -15.86 17.49
C LEU A 204 16.89 -16.16 18.53
N ILE A 205 17.23 -16.84 19.63
CA ILE A 205 16.30 -16.96 20.78
C ILE A 205 16.22 -15.65 21.59
N HIS A 206 17.17 -14.71 21.45
CA HIS A 206 17.13 -13.43 22.19
C HIS A 206 16.66 -12.22 21.40
N PHE A 207 16.80 -12.21 20.07
CA PHE A 207 16.31 -11.09 19.24
C PHE A 207 14.84 -11.22 18.84
N GLY A 208 14.29 -12.44 18.76
CA GLY A 208 12.90 -12.67 18.36
C GLY A 208 11.86 -12.13 19.35
N GLN A 209 12.23 -12.02 20.64
CA GLN A 209 11.33 -11.53 21.70
C GLN A 209 11.07 -10.02 21.57
N PHE A 210 12.12 -9.22 21.36
CA PHE A 210 12.05 -7.75 21.30
C PHE A 210 11.15 -7.22 20.16
N PHE A 211 11.03 -7.95 19.04
CA PHE A 211 10.20 -7.53 17.91
C PHE A 211 8.74 -7.93 18.03
N LEU A 212 8.44 -9.07 18.70
CA LEU A 212 7.06 -9.46 19.06
C LEU A 212 6.42 -8.40 19.95
N ASP A 213 7.21 -7.82 20.84
CA ASP A 213 6.73 -6.85 21.84
C ASP A 213 6.32 -5.52 21.19
N SER A 214 7.08 -5.00 20.21
CA SER A 214 6.76 -3.72 19.54
C SER A 214 5.45 -3.71 18.76
N MET A 215 5.11 -4.81 18.05
CA MET A 215 3.84 -4.90 17.32
C MET A 215 2.66 -5.22 18.25
N THR A 216 2.95 -5.76 19.44
CA THR A 216 1.97 -5.92 20.51
C THR A 216 1.57 -4.56 21.08
N GLU A 217 2.52 -3.65 21.27
CA GLU A 217 2.24 -2.26 21.66
C GLU A 217 1.46 -1.51 20.59
N VAL A 218 1.85 -1.60 19.31
CA VAL A 218 1.09 -1.03 18.18
C VAL A 218 -0.35 -1.52 18.19
N ARG A 219 -0.56 -2.83 18.32
CA ARG A 219 -1.90 -3.41 18.41
C ARG A 219 -2.69 -2.88 19.59
N SER A 220 -2.08 -2.84 20.77
CA SER A 220 -2.70 -2.33 21.99
C SER A 220 -3.15 -0.88 21.82
N MET A 221 -2.29 -0.04 21.22
CA MET A 221 -2.60 1.36 20.97
C MET A 221 -3.68 1.55 19.91
N MET A 222 -3.67 0.77 18.82
CA MET A 222 -4.78 0.81 17.85
C MET A 222 -6.10 0.40 18.49
N ASN A 223 -6.11 -0.66 19.30
CA ASN A 223 -7.30 -1.10 20.03
C ASN A 223 -7.81 -0.02 20.99
N GLU A 224 -6.91 0.70 21.66
CA GLU A 224 -7.27 1.84 22.51
C GLU A 224 -7.85 3.00 21.70
N GLY A 225 -7.26 3.35 20.54
CA GLY A 225 -7.82 4.34 19.64
C GLY A 225 -9.22 3.97 19.16
N PHE A 226 -9.42 2.71 18.83
CA PHE A 226 -10.71 2.19 18.41
C PHE A 226 -11.78 2.16 19.51
N LYS A 227 -11.40 1.93 20.78
CA LYS A 227 -12.31 2.14 21.91
C LYS A 227 -12.79 3.59 21.99
N ARG A 228 -11.91 4.56 21.72
CA ARG A 228 -12.28 5.99 21.68
C ARG A 228 -13.22 6.29 20.51
N VAL A 229 -12.96 5.73 19.33
CA VAL A 229 -13.88 5.81 18.18
C VAL A 229 -15.26 5.27 18.54
N ASN A 230 -15.33 4.13 19.22
CA ASN A 230 -16.60 3.54 19.65
C ASN A 230 -17.39 4.48 20.58
N GLY A 231 -16.71 5.11 21.55
CA GLY A 231 -17.34 6.12 22.42
C GLY A 231 -17.89 7.34 21.65
N LEU A 232 -17.16 7.80 20.62
CA LEU A 232 -17.62 8.88 19.75
C LEU A 232 -18.82 8.48 18.89
N LEU A 233 -18.84 7.26 18.35
CA LEU A 233 -19.97 6.73 17.59
C LEU A 233 -21.22 6.62 18.47
N GLN A 234 -21.09 6.17 19.71
CA GLN A 234 -22.21 6.14 20.67
C GLN A 234 -22.77 7.54 20.95
N GLY A 235 -21.88 8.54 21.11
CA GLY A 235 -22.28 9.94 21.25
C GLY A 235 -23.05 10.43 20.03
N LEU A 236 -22.53 10.17 18.84
CA LEU A 236 -23.16 10.57 17.58
C LEU A 236 -24.54 9.93 17.37
N CYS A 237 -24.70 8.66 17.73
CA CYS A 237 -26.02 8.00 17.67
C CYS A 237 -27.05 8.70 18.58
N LYS A 238 -26.63 9.08 19.80
CA LYS A 238 -27.49 9.80 20.76
C LYS A 238 -27.77 11.25 20.35
N GLU A 239 -26.85 11.89 19.64
CA GLU A 239 -27.05 13.22 19.01
C GLU A 239 -28.14 13.15 17.94
N ASN A 240 -28.12 12.12 17.08
CA ASN A 240 -29.12 11.97 16.01
C ASN A 240 -30.48 11.47 16.54
N ALA A 241 -30.51 10.60 17.55
CA ALA A 241 -31.73 10.14 18.21
C ALA A 241 -31.48 9.91 19.70
N ALA A 242 -32.08 10.75 20.56
CA ALA A 242 -31.82 10.73 22.01
C ALA A 242 -32.17 9.39 22.69
N ASP A 243 -33.10 8.62 22.11
CA ASP A 243 -33.52 7.29 22.55
C ASP A 243 -32.82 6.14 21.80
N ALA A 244 -31.80 6.44 20.97
CA ALA A 244 -31.04 5.45 20.24
C ALA A 244 -30.47 4.38 21.16
N ASN A 245 -30.85 3.14 20.91
CA ASN A 245 -30.30 1.99 21.63
C ASN A 245 -28.86 1.73 21.15
N THR A 246 -27.89 2.09 21.99
CA THR A 246 -26.45 1.93 21.72
C THR A 246 -25.86 0.68 22.37
N SER A 247 -26.69 -0.19 22.97
CA SER A 247 -26.22 -1.40 23.68
C SER A 247 -25.47 -2.40 22.79
N SER A 248 -25.76 -2.46 21.48
CA SER A 248 -24.99 -3.25 20.52
C SER A 248 -23.56 -2.73 20.33
N LEU A 249 -23.34 -1.42 20.50
CA LEU A 249 -22.02 -0.78 20.51
C LEU A 249 -21.32 -0.94 21.86
N GLU A 250 -22.04 -1.10 22.97
CA GLU A 250 -21.45 -1.37 24.28
C GLU A 250 -20.82 -2.78 24.35
N GLY A 251 -21.46 -3.77 23.72
CA GLY A 251 -20.97 -5.14 23.68
C GLY A 251 -19.85 -5.41 22.67
N PHE A 252 -19.66 -4.53 21.69
CA PHE A 252 -18.72 -4.74 20.58
C PHE A 252 -17.62 -3.68 20.58
N GLN A 253 -16.36 -4.11 20.70
CA GLN A 253 -15.19 -3.24 20.61
C GLN A 253 -14.50 -3.41 19.27
N LEU A 254 -14.25 -2.28 18.60
CA LEU A 254 -13.41 -2.24 17.42
C LEU A 254 -11.97 -2.56 17.87
N GLN A 255 -11.52 -3.77 17.55
CA GLN A 255 -10.24 -4.28 18.00
C GLN A 255 -9.63 -5.19 16.95
N PHE A 256 -8.31 -5.13 16.81
CA PHE A 256 -7.56 -6.19 16.17
C PHE A 256 -7.66 -7.45 17.02
N PRO A 257 -8.31 -8.51 16.54
CA PRO A 257 -8.45 -9.73 17.31
C PRO A 257 -7.09 -10.40 17.51
N GLU A 258 -6.82 -10.90 18.71
CA GLU A 258 -5.56 -11.57 19.03
C GLU A 258 -5.30 -12.79 18.13
N ASN A 259 -6.37 -13.53 17.78
CA ASN A 259 -6.33 -14.76 16.98
C ASN A 259 -7.31 -14.77 15.78
N GLY A 260 -7.94 -13.62 15.47
CA GLY A 260 -9.05 -13.53 14.51
C GLY A 260 -8.65 -13.00 13.13
N THR A 261 -9.64 -12.60 12.35
CA THR A 261 -9.43 -11.95 11.04
C THR A 261 -9.98 -10.53 11.10
N PRO A 262 -9.21 -9.51 10.71
CA PRO A 262 -7.81 -9.56 10.27
C PRO A 262 -6.82 -9.69 11.45
N SER A 263 -5.69 -10.40 11.24
CA SER A 263 -4.56 -10.46 12.18
C SER A 263 -3.29 -9.95 11.52
N PHE A 264 -2.31 -9.50 12.32
CA PHE A 264 -1.00 -9.10 11.79
C PHE A 264 -0.28 -10.23 11.04
N GLU A 265 -0.51 -11.51 11.36
CA GLU A 265 0.06 -12.61 10.58
C GLU A 265 -0.57 -12.71 9.18
N LYS A 266 -1.88 -12.51 9.07
CA LYS A 266 -2.57 -12.43 7.77
C LYS A 266 -2.18 -11.15 7.03
N PHE A 267 -1.86 -10.06 7.73
CA PHE A 267 -1.23 -8.87 7.18
C PHE A 267 0.07 -9.21 6.47
N GLU A 268 1.01 -9.84 7.15
CA GLU A 268 2.29 -10.23 6.57
C GLU A 268 2.12 -11.08 5.31
N LYS A 269 1.26 -12.11 5.34
CA LYS A 269 1.01 -12.94 4.14
C LYS A 269 0.51 -12.14 2.94
N LYS A 270 -0.34 -11.12 3.15
CA LYS A 270 -0.76 -10.24 2.05
C LYS A 270 0.37 -9.32 1.59
N VAL A 271 1.22 -8.85 2.50
CA VAL A 271 2.43 -8.09 2.14
C VAL A 271 3.37 -8.94 1.28
N ASP A 272 3.56 -10.24 1.58
CA ASP A 272 4.38 -11.16 0.76
C ASP A 272 3.85 -11.26 -0.67
N ILE A 273 2.54 -11.43 -0.81
CA ILE A 273 1.88 -11.51 -2.11
C ILE A 273 2.08 -10.20 -2.87
N SER A 274 1.81 -9.06 -2.23
CA SER A 274 1.94 -7.77 -2.89
C SER A 274 3.38 -7.35 -3.17
N PHE A 275 4.34 -7.85 -2.40
CA PHE A 275 5.75 -7.70 -2.70
C PHE A 275 6.12 -8.41 -4.00
N LYS A 276 5.61 -9.64 -4.20
CA LYS A 276 5.74 -10.39 -5.46
C LYS A 276 5.05 -9.67 -6.62
N GLU A 277 3.82 -9.21 -6.41
CA GLU A 277 3.08 -8.44 -7.42
C GLU A 277 3.83 -7.17 -7.82
N GLN A 278 4.42 -6.47 -6.87
CA GLN A 278 5.18 -5.25 -7.14
C GLN A 278 6.43 -5.53 -7.97
N ALA A 279 7.21 -6.56 -7.62
CA ALA A 279 8.39 -6.95 -8.40
C ALA A 279 8.00 -7.28 -9.85
N TYR A 280 6.94 -8.07 -10.02
CA TYR A 280 6.43 -8.42 -11.33
C TYR A 280 5.87 -7.21 -12.10
N LEU A 281 5.15 -6.30 -11.43
CA LEU A 281 4.66 -5.07 -12.06
C LEU A 281 5.81 -4.21 -12.58
N ARG A 282 6.90 -4.08 -11.82
CA ARG A 282 8.13 -3.38 -12.26
C ARG A 282 8.76 -4.04 -13.47
N PHE A 283 8.87 -5.37 -13.46
CA PHE A 283 9.30 -6.15 -14.62
C PHE A 283 8.43 -5.84 -15.84
N ARG A 284 7.11 -5.93 -15.71
CA ARG A 284 6.21 -5.67 -16.83
C ARG A 284 6.34 -4.27 -17.38
N ILE A 285 6.35 -3.25 -16.52
CA ILE A 285 6.47 -1.85 -16.93
C ILE A 285 7.78 -1.63 -17.67
N TRP A 286 8.90 -2.13 -17.13
CA TRP A 286 10.20 -2.03 -17.78
C TRP A 286 10.24 -2.78 -19.12
N PHE A 287 9.80 -4.03 -19.16
CA PHE A 287 9.81 -4.86 -20.36
C PHE A 287 8.99 -4.22 -21.48
N MET A 288 7.79 -3.75 -21.16
CA MET A 288 6.92 -3.06 -22.11
C MET A 288 7.50 -1.72 -22.56
N LYS A 289 8.28 -1.03 -21.73
CA LYS A 289 8.95 0.21 -22.13
C LYS A 289 10.14 -0.04 -23.06
N CYS A 290 10.90 -1.12 -22.84
CA CYS A 290 12.14 -1.39 -23.55
C CYS A 290 11.96 -2.20 -24.84
N PHE A 291 10.97 -3.10 -24.89
CA PHE A 291 10.86 -4.09 -25.98
C PHE A 291 9.56 -3.98 -26.79
N ARG A 292 8.56 -3.22 -26.32
CA ARG A 292 7.32 -3.04 -27.10
C ARG A 292 7.61 -2.25 -28.38
N GLY A 293 7.27 -2.83 -29.52
CA GLY A 293 7.39 -2.16 -30.82
C GLY A 293 8.74 -2.34 -31.52
N GLN A 294 9.65 -3.17 -30.98
CA GLN A 294 10.79 -3.64 -31.78
C GLN A 294 10.27 -4.60 -32.87
N LYS A 295 9.87 -4.05 -34.02
CA LYS A 295 9.74 -4.82 -35.26
C LYS A 295 11.09 -5.49 -35.48
N ARG A 296 11.11 -6.83 -35.53
CA ARG A 296 12.28 -7.59 -35.98
C ARG A 296 12.78 -6.95 -37.28
N ARG A 297 13.95 -6.32 -37.26
CA ARG A 297 14.72 -6.21 -38.50
C ARG A 297 15.13 -7.64 -38.80
N ASN A 298 14.44 -8.25 -39.76
CA ASN A 298 14.93 -9.46 -40.41
C ASN A 298 16.20 -9.05 -41.16
N ASP A 299 17.33 -9.07 -40.47
CA ASP A 299 18.62 -8.98 -41.11
C ASP A 299 18.94 -10.38 -41.65
N GLY A 300 18.60 -10.56 -42.93
CA GLY A 300 19.34 -11.41 -43.87
C GLY A 300 19.30 -12.93 -43.66
N ILE A 301 18.34 -13.59 -44.31
CA ILE A 301 18.65 -14.81 -45.08
C ILE A 301 18.04 -14.61 -46.47
N LEU A 302 18.80 -13.96 -47.35
CA LEU A 302 18.66 -14.16 -48.79
C LEU A 302 19.55 -15.36 -49.11
N GLU A 303 18.98 -16.56 -49.02
CA GLU A 303 19.55 -17.70 -49.72
C GLU A 303 19.44 -17.41 -51.22
N SER A 304 20.61 -17.19 -51.81
CA SER A 304 20.84 -17.32 -53.24
C SER A 304 20.64 -18.76 -53.65
N GLU A 305 19.78 -19.04 -54.62
CA GLU A 305 20.07 -20.00 -55.69
C GLU A 305 19.06 -19.92 -56.84
N GLY A 306 19.62 -19.81 -58.06
CA GLY A 306 19.12 -20.15 -59.40
C GLY A 306 17.65 -19.85 -59.78
N GLY A 307 17.34 -19.13 -60.84
CA GLY A 307 18.01 -19.11 -62.13
C GLY A 307 17.06 -19.64 -63.21
N GLU A 308 16.60 -18.70 -64.05
CA GLU A 308 16.21 -18.86 -65.46
C GLU A 308 14.73 -19.04 -65.88
N ARG A 309 14.39 -18.16 -66.86
CA ARG A 309 13.31 -18.16 -67.88
C ARG A 309 11.95 -17.58 -67.45
N GLY A 310 11.42 -16.55 -68.09
CA GLY A 310 11.88 -15.80 -69.26
C GLY A 310 10.86 -14.72 -69.67
N ALA A 311 11.40 -13.69 -70.32
CA ALA A 311 10.85 -12.84 -71.38
C ALA A 311 9.52 -12.07 -71.17
N GLY A 312 9.62 -10.74 -71.31
CA GLY A 312 8.61 -9.98 -72.06
C GLY A 312 8.34 -8.54 -71.60
N ASN A 313 9.15 -7.61 -72.11
CA ASN A 313 8.81 -6.26 -72.64
C ASN A 313 7.79 -5.34 -71.90
N SER A 314 7.86 -4.02 -71.89
CA SER A 314 8.76 -2.95 -72.36
C SER A 314 8.00 -1.63 -72.12
N ARG A 315 8.75 -0.52 -71.94
CA ARG A 315 8.41 0.93 -71.97
C ARG A 315 8.52 1.62 -70.59
N LYS A 316 9.63 2.33 -70.28
CA LYS A 316 10.02 3.71 -70.72
C LYS A 316 8.82 4.68 -70.58
N SER A 317 8.86 5.79 -69.83
CA SER A 317 9.84 6.88 -69.92
C SER A 317 9.47 8.03 -68.94
N LYS A 318 10.50 8.62 -68.28
CA LYS A 318 10.74 10.05 -67.96
C LYS A 318 9.66 10.87 -67.22
N ARG A 319 9.94 11.45 -66.04
CA ARG A 319 10.84 12.58 -65.66
C ARG A 319 10.06 13.91 -65.51
N ASN A 320 10.26 14.50 -64.33
CA ASN A 320 10.42 15.93 -64.00
C ASN A 320 9.26 16.75 -63.40
N LYS A 321 9.67 17.39 -62.29
CA LYS A 321 9.13 18.49 -61.47
C LYS A 321 8.10 18.11 -60.43
#